data_AF-A0A972CED4-F1
#
_entry.id   AF-A0A972CED4-F1
#
_cell.length_a   1.000
_cell.length_b   1.000
_cell.length_c   1.000
_cell.angle_alpha   90.00
_cell.angle_beta   90.00
_cell.angle_gamma   90.00
#
_symmetry.space_group_name_H-M   'P 1'
#
loop_
_entity.id
_entity.type
_entity.pdbx_description
1 polymer ?
#
loop_
_entity_poly.entity_id
_entity_poly.type
_entity_poly.pdbx_seq_one_letter_code
_entity_poly.pdbx_strand_id
1 'polypeptide(L)'
;MNKLLLAFDTPSDLSALLLGAFSDARQVSFAELGREDAENYDALAVLGGAEDMPVILGGRARIVLERFRELGKPVFVEYIASVGELYAGDPKRLSHHRMAYVGGDFAQLACGDLFDPHYNELIPYYGSAENAVPILTCHPYLNAHDRCELPPEELLKGESALWITNDSTLICAFRLANFNLARLAPVANWQTLIKHIVRWLAGTGIEVEFPRPICRHVPDTPDSEVIAAGLRWFREAGMLINGGADGVREGFLHHIDAKDGKQLRTNQVRADCTGEVGGAFLFDWLLRGNRESKRIADACEDYVFDCLQVKDGVFAGMVRWSESAWRVCYQDDVARAIMPTLMRALLDRHADGRRRFADACHALDFLVATTGSDGLRVPRTDCWQLDEAGMEALRNSGGHRSAHYNAWYLAALLFAHLAGETRRGYLEVAEKGLQTLMSVYPDIIRIQTQTQETARLVLPLALLYKATGKPNHLEMLHRVCADLEKWRHPSGGILEWDEDYRGTSYGVQGGECGLLARNGDPVCDNLYTNNWLLVGYAWALHATGDPVFAKCWDKTAAYLRLAQIHSADRNLDGGWTRAF
;
A
#
# COMPACT_ATOMS: atom_id res chain seq x y z
N MET A 1 18.56 3.49 -41.76
CA MET A 1 18.45 3.79 -40.32
C MET A 1 17.49 4.94 -40.24
N ASN A 2 16.41 4.80 -39.48
CA ASN A 2 15.34 5.80 -39.46
C ASN A 2 15.78 7.02 -38.66
N LYS A 3 15.60 8.20 -39.24
CA LYS A 3 15.94 9.49 -38.63
C LYS A 3 14.76 10.02 -37.83
N LEU A 4 14.97 10.29 -36.53
CA LEU A 4 13.93 10.80 -35.64
C LEU A 4 14.09 12.31 -35.41
N LEU A 5 13.01 13.06 -35.60
CA LEU A 5 12.89 14.40 -35.03
C LEU A 5 12.15 14.31 -33.70
N LEU A 6 12.76 14.79 -32.62
CA LEU A 6 12.23 14.67 -31.27
C LEU A 6 12.12 16.05 -30.62
N ALA A 7 10.89 16.48 -30.33
CA ALA A 7 10.59 17.79 -29.76
C ALA A 7 10.13 17.70 -28.31
N PHE A 8 10.89 18.32 -27.39
CA PHE A 8 10.52 18.49 -25.98
C PHE A 8 11.37 19.59 -25.33
N ASP A 9 10.83 20.25 -24.30
CA ASP A 9 11.56 21.25 -23.51
C ASP A 9 12.13 20.64 -22.22
N THR A 10 11.37 19.77 -21.55
CA THR A 10 11.80 19.06 -20.33
C THR A 10 12.13 17.59 -20.59
N PRO A 11 13.34 17.10 -20.24
CA PRO A 11 13.70 15.69 -20.35
C PRO A 11 12.85 14.76 -19.48
N SER A 12 12.69 13.52 -19.95
CA SER A 12 11.94 12.44 -19.30
C SER A 12 12.53 11.05 -19.59
N ASP A 13 12.07 10.01 -18.87
CA ASP A 13 12.42 8.62 -19.16
C ASP A 13 12.13 8.26 -20.64
N LEU A 14 10.97 8.69 -21.17
CA LEU A 14 10.60 8.43 -22.56
C LEU A 14 11.51 9.16 -23.57
N SER A 15 11.86 10.41 -23.30
CA SER A 15 12.78 11.16 -24.17
C SER A 15 14.18 10.53 -24.21
N ALA A 16 14.70 10.09 -23.07
CA ALA A 16 16.01 9.46 -22.96
C ALA A 16 16.01 8.10 -23.69
N LEU A 17 14.92 7.35 -23.55
CA LEU A 17 14.72 6.07 -24.23
C LEU A 17 14.69 6.25 -25.75
N LEU A 18 13.95 7.23 -26.28
CA LEU A 18 13.91 7.51 -27.72
C LEU A 18 15.27 7.98 -28.25
N LEU A 19 15.99 8.83 -27.52
CA LEU A 19 17.34 9.26 -27.90
C LEU A 19 18.35 8.11 -27.91
N GLY A 20 18.23 7.15 -26.99
CA GLY A 20 19.10 5.97 -26.94
C GLY A 20 18.76 4.91 -28.00
N ALA A 21 17.49 4.82 -28.39
CA ALA A 21 16.99 3.84 -29.34
C ALA A 21 17.35 4.20 -30.81
N PHE A 22 17.36 5.49 -31.16
CA PHE A 22 17.60 5.95 -32.52
C PHE A 22 19.06 6.36 -32.73
N SER A 23 19.70 5.82 -33.77
CA SER A 23 21.10 6.14 -34.12
C SER A 23 21.27 7.54 -34.74
N ASP A 24 20.21 8.10 -35.33
CA ASP A 24 20.14 9.48 -35.83
C ASP A 24 18.86 10.14 -35.30
N ALA A 25 18.96 10.75 -34.12
CA ALA A 25 17.89 11.50 -33.48
C ALA A 25 18.29 12.97 -33.28
N ARG A 26 17.44 13.88 -33.74
CA ARG A 26 17.60 15.32 -33.50
C ARG A 26 16.64 15.77 -32.42
N GLN A 27 17.18 16.17 -31.28
CA GLN A 27 16.43 16.88 -30.24
C GLN A 27 16.27 18.36 -30.59
N VAL A 28 15.06 18.88 -30.42
CA VAL A 28 14.70 20.31 -30.51
C VAL A 28 13.72 20.71 -29.41
N SER A 29 13.70 21.98 -29.04
CA SER A 29 12.61 22.57 -28.24
C SER A 29 11.32 22.69 -29.06
N PHE A 30 10.18 22.88 -28.40
CA PHE A 30 8.91 23.15 -29.11
C PHE A 30 9.00 24.42 -29.99
N ALA A 31 9.76 25.42 -29.56
CA ALA A 31 9.97 26.66 -30.31
C ALA A 31 10.85 26.46 -31.56
N GLU A 32 11.87 25.60 -31.44
CA GLU A 32 12.78 25.25 -32.54
C GLU A 32 12.11 24.35 -33.58
N LEU A 33 11.19 23.47 -33.18
CA LEU A 33 10.43 22.61 -34.09
C LEU A 33 9.82 23.41 -35.25
N GLY A 34 9.32 24.62 -35.00
CA GLY A 34 8.75 25.49 -36.03
C GLY A 34 9.74 26.07 -37.06
N ARG A 35 11.03 25.73 -36.97
CA ARG A 35 12.09 26.13 -37.90
C ARG A 35 12.75 24.93 -38.58
N GLU A 36 12.38 23.71 -38.18
CA GLU A 36 12.95 22.48 -38.72
C GLU A 36 12.33 22.14 -40.08
N ASP A 37 13.16 21.60 -40.97
CA ASP A 37 12.70 20.95 -42.19
C ASP A 37 12.39 19.48 -41.88
N ALA A 38 11.23 19.26 -41.26
CA ALA A 38 10.83 17.96 -40.72
C ALA A 38 10.64 16.90 -41.82
N GLU A 39 10.49 17.28 -43.09
CA GLU A 39 10.29 16.33 -44.21
C GLU A 39 11.49 15.39 -44.40
N ASN A 40 12.68 15.80 -43.96
CA ASN A 40 13.93 15.01 -44.02
C ASN A 40 14.04 13.91 -42.96
N TYR A 41 13.04 13.78 -42.08
CA TYR A 41 13.03 12.78 -41.01
C TYR A 41 12.04 11.67 -41.35
N ASP A 42 12.27 10.48 -40.81
CA ASP A 42 11.44 9.29 -41.04
C ASP A 42 10.31 9.19 -40.01
N ALA A 43 10.52 9.74 -38.81
CA ALA A 43 9.53 9.81 -37.74
C ALA A 43 9.62 11.11 -36.95
N LEU A 44 8.51 11.51 -36.32
CA LEU A 44 8.40 12.66 -35.43
C LEU A 44 7.82 12.25 -34.08
N ALA A 45 8.43 12.69 -32.98
CA ALA A 45 7.88 12.57 -31.65
C ALA A 45 7.81 13.95 -30.98
N VAL A 46 6.66 14.29 -30.40
CA VAL A 46 6.44 15.55 -29.66
C VAL A 46 5.99 15.20 -28.25
N LEU A 47 6.84 15.49 -27.25
CA LEU A 47 6.66 14.98 -25.88
C LEU A 47 6.38 16.11 -24.88
N GLY A 48 5.11 16.25 -24.47
CA GLY A 48 4.67 17.22 -23.47
C GLY A 48 4.49 16.66 -22.05
N GLY A 49 4.66 15.34 -21.84
CA GLY A 49 4.28 14.69 -20.58
C GLY A 49 5.13 15.08 -19.36
N ALA A 50 6.25 15.75 -19.56
CA ALA A 50 7.11 16.28 -18.49
C ALA A 50 6.79 17.74 -18.11
N GLU A 51 5.92 18.43 -18.85
CA GLU A 51 5.57 19.84 -18.62
C GLU A 51 4.50 20.01 -17.53
N ASP A 52 4.36 21.20 -16.93
CA ASP A 52 3.34 21.44 -15.90
C ASP A 52 1.91 21.29 -16.42
N MET A 53 1.67 21.65 -17.67
CA MET A 53 0.36 21.63 -18.31
C MET A 53 0.46 20.97 -19.70
N PRO A 54 -0.67 20.46 -20.24
CA PRO A 54 -0.75 20.04 -21.64
C PRO A 54 -0.18 21.10 -22.58
N VAL A 55 0.75 20.71 -23.45
CA VAL A 55 1.48 21.68 -24.28
C VAL A 55 0.61 22.15 -25.44
N ILE A 56 0.49 23.46 -25.62
CA ILE A 56 -0.07 24.08 -26.82
C ILE A 56 1.08 24.56 -27.70
N LEU A 57 1.29 23.89 -28.84
CA LEU A 57 2.34 24.27 -29.78
C LEU A 57 2.08 25.65 -30.39
N GLY A 58 3.12 26.48 -30.47
CA GLY A 58 3.07 27.72 -31.24
C GLY A 58 2.78 27.45 -32.72
N GLY A 59 2.10 28.38 -33.40
CA GLY A 59 1.58 28.15 -34.76
C GLY A 59 2.60 27.64 -35.79
N ARG A 60 3.87 28.06 -35.71
CA ARG A 60 4.93 27.55 -36.60
C ARG A 60 5.26 26.08 -36.34
N ALA A 61 5.42 25.69 -35.09
CA ALA A 61 5.66 24.30 -34.70
C ALA A 61 4.45 23.42 -35.02
N ARG A 62 3.23 23.98 -34.86
CA ARG A 62 2.01 23.31 -35.25
C ARG A 62 1.94 23.02 -36.75
N ILE A 63 2.32 23.97 -37.61
CA ILE A 63 2.39 23.76 -39.06
C ILE A 63 3.34 22.59 -39.39
N VAL A 64 4.49 22.51 -38.72
CA VAL A 64 5.46 21.42 -38.94
C VAL A 64 4.86 20.06 -38.55
N LEU A 65 4.20 19.98 -37.40
CA LEU A 65 3.50 18.77 -36.96
C LEU A 65 2.44 18.33 -37.99
N GLU A 66 1.56 19.24 -38.43
CA GLU A 66 0.48 18.88 -39.36
C GLU A 66 0.99 18.45 -40.74
N ARG A 67 1.98 19.16 -41.29
CA ARG A 67 2.61 18.75 -42.56
C ARG A 67 3.20 17.36 -42.46
N PHE A 68 3.88 17.05 -41.37
CA PHE A 68 4.46 15.71 -41.19
C PHE A 68 3.38 14.63 -41.11
N ARG A 69 2.23 14.90 -40.47
CA ARG A 69 1.06 14.01 -40.45
C ARG A 69 0.46 13.80 -41.84
N GLU A 70 0.36 14.86 -42.65
CA GLU A 70 -0.15 14.81 -44.03
C GLU A 70 0.74 13.94 -44.95
N LEU A 71 2.03 13.80 -44.64
CA LEU A 71 2.95 12.89 -45.35
C LEU A 71 2.71 11.41 -45.03
N GLY A 72 1.87 11.08 -44.04
CA GLY A 72 1.59 9.71 -43.62
C GLY A 72 2.77 9.01 -42.93
N LYS A 73 3.77 9.76 -42.48
CA LYS A 73 4.92 9.25 -41.73
C LYS A 73 4.57 9.05 -40.25
N PRO A 74 5.22 8.11 -39.52
CA PRO A 74 4.96 7.89 -38.10
C PRO A 74 5.15 9.13 -37.24
N VAL A 75 4.09 9.53 -36.52
CA VAL A 75 4.07 10.63 -35.55
C VAL A 75 3.60 10.13 -34.20
N PHE A 76 4.38 10.37 -33.14
CA PHE A 76 3.94 10.17 -31.77
C PHE A 76 3.75 11.51 -31.06
N VAL A 77 2.58 11.69 -30.45
CA VAL A 77 2.21 12.93 -29.76
C VAL A 77 1.81 12.58 -28.34
N GLU A 78 2.56 13.05 -27.36
CA GLU A 78 2.31 12.80 -25.94
C GLU A 78 1.90 14.10 -25.24
N TYR A 79 0.71 14.09 -24.63
CA TYR A 79 0.25 15.13 -23.72
C TYR A 79 0.24 16.55 -24.35
N ILE A 80 -0.14 16.64 -25.64
CA ILE A 80 -0.22 17.88 -26.43
C ILE A 80 -1.68 18.31 -26.59
N ALA A 81 -2.01 19.52 -26.15
CA ALA A 81 -3.39 20.03 -26.09
C ALA A 81 -4.06 20.25 -27.45
N SER A 82 -3.33 20.23 -28.58
CA SER A 82 -3.97 20.37 -29.89
C SER A 82 -3.17 19.73 -31.02
N VAL A 83 -3.83 18.85 -31.78
CA VAL A 83 -3.28 18.05 -32.88
C VAL A 83 -4.40 17.67 -33.86
N GLY A 84 -4.18 17.84 -35.16
CA GLY A 84 -5.24 17.75 -36.17
C GLY A 84 -6.48 18.56 -35.83
N GLU A 85 -7.65 17.96 -36.01
CA GLU A 85 -8.94 18.54 -35.63
C GLU A 85 -9.23 18.47 -34.12
N LEU A 86 -8.31 17.89 -33.33
CA LEU A 86 -8.47 17.75 -31.90
C LEU A 86 -7.92 18.96 -31.15
N TYR A 87 -8.65 19.38 -30.13
CA TYR A 87 -8.17 20.31 -29.12
C TYR A 87 -8.67 19.89 -27.74
N ALA A 88 -7.88 20.17 -26.72
CA ALA A 88 -8.06 19.67 -25.38
C ALA A 88 -8.95 20.59 -24.53
N GLY A 89 -9.70 19.97 -23.61
CA GLY A 89 -10.19 20.62 -22.40
C GLY A 89 -9.15 20.55 -21.27
N ASP A 90 -9.59 20.91 -20.06
CA ASP A 90 -8.73 20.86 -18.88
C ASP A 90 -8.34 19.40 -18.54
N PRO A 91 -7.07 19.14 -18.16
CA PRO A 91 -6.63 17.81 -17.80
C PRO A 91 -7.38 17.31 -16.55
N LYS A 92 -7.78 16.03 -16.57
CA LYS A 92 -8.44 15.35 -15.47
C LYS A 92 -7.42 14.53 -14.68
N ARG A 93 -7.45 14.64 -13.36
CA ARG A 93 -6.60 13.83 -12.48
C ARG A 93 -7.17 12.41 -12.37
N LEU A 94 -6.31 11.42 -12.57
CA LEU A 94 -6.58 10.02 -12.31
C LEU A 94 -6.19 9.70 -10.87
N SER A 95 -7.04 8.97 -10.13
CA SER A 95 -6.73 8.52 -8.76
C SER A 95 -6.99 7.03 -8.55
N HIS A 96 -8.18 6.57 -8.92
CA HIS A 96 -8.61 5.16 -8.84
C HIS A 96 -8.81 4.53 -10.23
N HIS A 97 -8.43 5.26 -11.27
CA HIS A 97 -8.67 4.85 -12.64
C HIS A 97 -7.69 3.76 -13.05
N ARG A 98 -8.15 2.90 -13.96
CA ARG A 98 -7.34 1.86 -14.61
C ARG A 98 -7.44 2.05 -16.11
N MET A 99 -6.35 1.79 -16.82
CA MET A 99 -6.38 1.70 -18.28
C MET A 99 -6.42 0.22 -18.68
N ALA A 100 -7.20 -0.08 -19.72
CA ALA A 100 -7.32 -1.41 -20.29
C ALA A 100 -6.84 -1.41 -21.75
N TYR A 101 -6.09 -2.45 -22.12
CA TYR A 101 -5.68 -2.65 -23.50
C TYR A 101 -6.84 -3.14 -24.36
N VAL A 102 -7.05 -2.46 -25.50
CA VAL A 102 -8.05 -2.77 -26.52
C VAL A 102 -7.47 -2.74 -27.95
N GLY A 103 -6.15 -2.53 -28.08
CA GLY A 103 -5.47 -2.23 -29.35
C GLY A 103 -5.29 -3.38 -30.34
N GLY A 104 -6.04 -4.49 -30.20
CA GLY A 104 -5.91 -5.66 -31.07
C GLY A 104 -4.46 -6.15 -31.17
N ASP A 105 -3.94 -6.25 -32.39
CA ASP A 105 -2.58 -6.74 -32.68
C ASP A 105 -1.47 -5.67 -32.57
N PHE A 106 -1.78 -4.45 -32.10
CA PHE A 106 -0.80 -3.35 -32.02
C PHE A 106 0.43 -3.68 -31.17
N ALA A 107 0.20 -4.37 -30.04
CA ALA A 107 1.23 -4.88 -29.16
C ALA A 107 0.93 -6.35 -28.82
N GLN A 108 1.96 -7.09 -28.42
CA GLN A 108 1.85 -8.46 -27.89
C GLN A 108 1.20 -8.48 -26.49
N LEU A 109 0.03 -7.87 -26.38
CA LEU A 109 -0.80 -7.73 -25.19
C LEU A 109 -2.17 -8.31 -25.49
N ALA A 110 -2.83 -8.85 -24.47
CA ALA A 110 -4.18 -9.36 -24.61
C ALA A 110 -5.20 -8.25 -24.33
N CYS A 111 -6.32 -8.27 -25.06
CA CYS A 111 -7.44 -7.40 -24.74
C CYS A 111 -7.87 -7.63 -23.27
N GLY A 112 -8.05 -6.53 -22.54
CA GLY A 112 -8.35 -6.51 -21.12
C GLY A 112 -7.13 -6.40 -20.19
N ASP A 113 -5.89 -6.51 -20.71
CA ASP A 113 -4.70 -6.32 -19.88
C ASP A 113 -4.70 -4.92 -19.25
N LEU A 114 -4.44 -4.87 -17.94
CA LEU A 114 -4.56 -3.66 -17.15
C LEU A 114 -3.23 -2.92 -17.01
N PHE A 115 -3.39 -1.61 -16.87
CA PHE A 115 -2.34 -0.63 -16.65
C PHE A 115 -2.83 0.29 -15.52
N ASP A 116 -2.05 0.37 -14.44
CA ASP A 116 -2.20 1.34 -13.36
C ASP A 116 -1.39 2.59 -13.71
N PRO A 117 -2.05 3.71 -14.08
CA PRO A 117 -1.38 4.96 -14.37
C PRO A 117 -1.00 5.72 -13.08
N HIS A 118 -1.39 5.23 -11.88
CA HIS A 118 -1.30 5.95 -10.61
C HIS A 118 -1.96 7.34 -10.66
N TYR A 119 -1.33 8.37 -10.09
CA TYR A 119 -1.89 9.72 -9.96
C TYR A 119 -1.62 10.60 -11.20
N ASN A 120 -1.80 10.02 -12.38
CA ASN A 120 -1.55 10.65 -13.68
C ASN A 120 -2.64 11.67 -14.06
N GLU A 121 -2.44 12.36 -15.17
CA GLU A 121 -3.42 13.25 -15.77
C GLU A 121 -3.79 12.76 -17.16
N LEU A 122 -5.09 12.82 -17.47
CA LEU A 122 -5.64 12.50 -18.79
C LEU A 122 -6.27 13.74 -19.41
N ILE A 123 -5.94 14.01 -20.67
CA ILE A 123 -6.48 15.13 -21.43
C ILE A 123 -7.76 14.69 -22.17
N PRO A 124 -8.92 15.29 -21.88
CA PRO A 124 -10.11 15.09 -22.69
C PRO A 124 -9.98 15.90 -23.99
N TYR A 125 -10.06 15.25 -25.15
CA TYR A 125 -10.10 15.96 -26.44
C TYR A 125 -11.54 16.20 -26.89
N TYR A 126 -11.75 17.39 -27.46
CA TYR A 126 -12.91 17.76 -28.24
C TYR A 126 -12.64 17.53 -29.73
N GLY A 127 -13.68 17.16 -30.47
CA GLY A 127 -13.60 16.81 -31.89
C GLY A 127 -13.59 15.31 -32.13
N SER A 128 -13.51 14.91 -33.40
CA SER A 128 -13.42 13.51 -33.82
C SER A 128 -12.18 13.33 -34.68
N ALA A 129 -11.28 12.43 -34.28
CA ALA A 129 -10.19 12.00 -35.13
C ALA A 129 -10.71 11.01 -36.18
N GLU A 130 -10.35 11.24 -37.44
CA GLU A 130 -10.70 10.33 -38.52
C GLU A 130 -10.02 8.98 -38.32
N ASN A 131 -10.77 7.89 -38.53
CA ASN A 131 -10.30 6.50 -38.37
C ASN A 131 -9.56 6.23 -37.06
N ALA A 132 -10.04 6.83 -35.95
CA ALA A 132 -9.43 6.63 -34.65
C ALA A 132 -9.61 5.18 -34.17
N VAL A 133 -8.49 4.49 -33.91
CA VAL A 133 -8.47 3.14 -33.35
C VAL A 133 -7.86 3.18 -31.94
N PRO A 134 -8.67 3.00 -30.89
CA PRO A 134 -8.19 2.96 -29.51
C PRO A 134 -7.21 1.81 -29.26
N ILE A 135 -6.17 2.09 -28.47
CA ILE A 135 -5.18 1.12 -27.99
C ILE A 135 -5.32 0.94 -26.47
N LEU A 136 -5.45 2.05 -25.73
CA LEU A 136 -5.79 2.06 -24.31
C LEU A 136 -7.04 2.89 -24.07
N THR A 137 -7.96 2.37 -23.26
CA THR A 137 -9.09 3.13 -22.73
C THR A 137 -9.01 3.22 -21.20
N CYS A 138 -9.37 4.37 -20.66
CA CYS A 138 -9.32 4.70 -19.25
C CYS A 138 -10.70 4.56 -18.62
N HIS A 139 -10.76 3.88 -17.49
CA HIS A 139 -11.99 3.55 -16.75
C HIS A 139 -11.87 4.02 -15.30
N PRO A 140 -12.94 4.55 -14.70
CA PRO A 140 -12.90 5.03 -13.31
C PRO A 140 -12.67 3.91 -12.29
N TYR A 141 -13.06 2.67 -12.61
CA TYR A 141 -12.86 1.52 -11.73
C TYR A 141 -12.93 0.21 -12.52
N LEU A 142 -11.94 -0.66 -12.35
CA LEU A 142 -11.94 -2.04 -12.84
C LEU A 142 -11.44 -2.95 -11.71
N ASN A 143 -12.32 -3.81 -11.17
CA ASN A 143 -11.98 -4.73 -10.09
C ASN A 143 -11.29 -5.99 -10.62
N ALA A 144 -10.00 -5.88 -10.92
CA ALA A 144 -9.17 -7.00 -11.32
C ALA A 144 -7.70 -6.72 -10.99
N HIS A 145 -6.91 -7.78 -10.85
CA HIS A 145 -5.50 -7.70 -10.49
C HIS A 145 -4.64 -7.24 -11.68
N ASP A 146 -4.59 -8.04 -12.75
CA ASP A 146 -3.73 -7.83 -13.92
C ASP A 146 -4.50 -7.74 -15.24
N ARG A 147 -5.68 -8.37 -15.31
CA ARG A 147 -6.51 -8.42 -16.52
C ARG A 147 -8.00 -8.38 -16.19
N CYS A 148 -8.73 -7.56 -16.94
CA CYS A 148 -10.19 -7.50 -16.89
C CYS A 148 -10.82 -8.47 -17.90
N GLU A 149 -11.89 -9.17 -17.50
CA GLU A 149 -12.62 -10.13 -18.34
C GLU A 149 -13.84 -9.52 -19.04
N LEU A 150 -13.95 -8.18 -19.07
CA LEU A 150 -15.00 -7.50 -19.83
C LEU A 150 -14.80 -7.70 -21.33
N PRO A 151 -15.90 -7.80 -22.10
CA PRO A 151 -15.80 -7.95 -23.54
C PRO A 151 -15.31 -6.64 -24.18
N PRO A 152 -14.64 -6.70 -25.35
CA PRO A 152 -14.01 -5.53 -25.97
C PRO A 152 -14.94 -4.33 -26.16
N GLU A 153 -16.21 -4.57 -26.51
CA GLU A 153 -17.23 -3.52 -26.69
C GLU A 153 -17.53 -2.74 -25.41
N GLU A 154 -17.40 -3.35 -24.23
CA GLU A 154 -17.56 -2.66 -22.96
C GLU A 154 -16.31 -1.86 -22.62
N LEU A 155 -15.12 -2.41 -22.89
CA LEU A 155 -13.85 -1.71 -22.67
C LEU A 155 -13.71 -0.48 -23.58
N LEU A 156 -14.27 -0.52 -24.79
CA LEU A 156 -14.29 0.60 -25.74
C LEU A 156 -15.17 1.77 -25.28
N LYS A 157 -16.03 1.60 -24.27
CA LYS A 157 -16.81 2.71 -23.68
C LYS A 157 -15.98 3.62 -22.78
N GLY A 158 -14.77 3.21 -22.39
CA GLY A 158 -13.85 4.03 -21.60
C GLY A 158 -13.33 5.23 -22.39
N GLU A 159 -12.79 6.22 -21.68
CA GLU A 159 -12.19 7.41 -22.30
C GLU A 159 -10.90 7.01 -23.01
N SER A 160 -10.74 7.31 -24.31
CA SER A 160 -9.53 6.92 -25.06
C SER A 160 -8.29 7.61 -24.49
N ALA A 161 -7.29 6.82 -24.09
CA ALA A 161 -6.05 7.30 -23.48
C ALA A 161 -4.84 7.22 -24.43
N LEU A 162 -4.84 6.21 -25.30
CA LEU A 162 -3.87 6.03 -26.38
C LEU A 162 -4.61 5.51 -27.60
N TRP A 163 -4.44 6.13 -28.77
CA TRP A 163 -5.07 5.69 -30.01
C TRP A 163 -4.26 6.11 -31.24
N ILE A 164 -4.44 5.36 -32.33
CA ILE A 164 -3.89 5.72 -33.64
C ILE A 164 -4.97 6.38 -34.51
N THR A 165 -4.57 7.37 -35.31
CA THR A 165 -5.42 8.04 -36.31
C THR A 165 -4.63 8.22 -37.61
N ASN A 166 -5.32 8.20 -38.74
CA ASN A 166 -4.74 8.29 -40.09
C ASN A 166 -3.62 7.27 -40.35
N ASP A 167 -3.69 6.09 -39.71
CA ASP A 167 -2.72 4.98 -39.75
C ASP A 167 -1.26 5.32 -39.39
N SER A 168 -0.97 6.58 -39.03
CA SER A 168 0.38 7.13 -38.96
C SER A 168 0.58 8.10 -37.79
N THR A 169 -0.47 8.50 -37.07
CA THR A 169 -0.36 9.36 -35.89
C THR A 169 -0.84 8.62 -34.65
N LEU A 170 0.05 8.39 -33.69
CA LEU A 170 -0.26 7.83 -32.39
C LEU A 170 -0.37 8.95 -31.35
N ILE A 171 -1.53 9.09 -30.73
CA ILE A 171 -1.84 10.15 -29.75
C ILE A 171 -1.97 9.54 -28.36
N CYS A 172 -1.17 10.03 -27.43
CA CYS A 172 -1.18 9.69 -26.02
C CYS A 172 -1.72 10.88 -25.21
N ALA A 173 -2.92 10.72 -24.64
CA ALA A 173 -3.61 11.78 -23.91
C ALA A 173 -3.17 11.92 -22.44
N PHE A 174 -2.23 11.10 -21.98
CA PHE A 174 -1.74 11.10 -20.60
C PHE A 174 -0.21 11.23 -20.57
N ARG A 175 0.36 11.34 -19.37
CA ARG A 175 1.81 11.43 -19.20
C ARG A 175 2.43 10.03 -19.24
N LEU A 176 3.15 9.72 -20.31
CA LEU A 176 4.02 8.55 -20.46
C LEU A 176 5.50 8.93 -20.22
N ALA A 177 5.75 10.10 -19.63
CA ALA A 177 7.08 10.71 -19.55
C ALA A 177 8.02 10.03 -18.55
N ASN A 178 7.66 9.99 -17.27
CA ASN A 178 8.56 9.56 -16.18
C ASN A 178 8.08 8.28 -15.52
N PHE A 179 7.83 7.26 -16.34
CA PHE A 179 7.20 6.01 -15.91
C PHE A 179 7.98 5.24 -14.82
N ASN A 180 9.28 5.46 -14.68
CA ASN A 180 10.08 4.84 -13.62
C ASN A 180 9.89 5.55 -12.28
N LEU A 181 9.99 6.88 -12.26
CA LEU A 181 9.75 7.70 -11.05
C LEU A 181 8.29 7.59 -10.60
N ALA A 182 7.36 7.61 -11.56
CA ALA A 182 5.93 7.44 -11.36
C ALA A 182 5.55 6.00 -10.96
N ARG A 183 6.49 5.04 -11.08
CA ARG A 183 6.31 3.62 -10.73
C ARG A 183 5.14 2.94 -11.46
N LEU A 184 4.88 3.33 -12.71
CA LEU A 184 3.78 2.78 -13.50
C LEU A 184 3.81 1.25 -13.51
N ALA A 185 2.67 0.64 -13.21
CA ALA A 185 2.54 -0.80 -13.04
C ALA A 185 1.39 -1.37 -13.91
N PRO A 186 1.39 -2.66 -14.26
CA PRO A 186 2.50 -3.61 -14.15
C PRO A 186 3.65 -3.21 -15.08
N VAL A 187 4.89 -3.30 -14.58
CA VAL A 187 6.10 -2.86 -15.32
C VAL A 187 6.23 -3.60 -16.66
N ALA A 188 5.93 -4.89 -16.70
CA ALA A 188 6.03 -5.69 -17.93
C ALA A 188 5.07 -5.20 -19.03
N ASN A 189 3.85 -4.84 -18.67
CA ASN A 189 2.84 -4.34 -19.63
C ASN A 189 3.27 -2.97 -20.17
N TRP A 190 3.68 -2.05 -19.29
CA TRP A 190 4.21 -0.75 -19.70
C TRP A 190 5.43 -0.86 -20.60
N GLN A 191 6.42 -1.68 -20.23
CA GLN A 191 7.60 -1.90 -21.06
C GLN A 191 7.24 -2.50 -22.42
N THR A 192 6.28 -3.43 -22.48
CA THR A 192 5.82 -4.05 -23.73
C THR A 192 5.18 -3.02 -24.64
N LEU A 193 4.30 -2.16 -24.10
CA LEU A 193 3.65 -1.09 -24.84
C LEU A 193 4.67 -0.06 -25.34
N ILE A 194 5.54 0.44 -24.46
CA ILE A 194 6.57 1.44 -24.80
C ILE A 194 7.53 0.89 -25.87
N LYS A 195 7.97 -0.37 -25.76
CA LYS A 195 8.76 -1.04 -26.80
C LYS A 195 8.05 -1.05 -28.16
N HIS A 196 6.75 -1.31 -28.17
CA HIS A 196 5.97 -1.28 -29.41
C HIS A 196 5.87 0.14 -30.00
N ILE A 197 5.63 1.16 -29.17
CA ILE A 197 5.61 2.57 -29.61
C ILE A 197 6.93 2.96 -30.28
N VAL A 198 8.06 2.59 -29.66
CA VAL A 198 9.41 2.89 -30.17
C VAL A 198 9.66 2.15 -31.47
N ARG A 199 9.31 0.86 -31.55
CA ARG A 199 9.45 0.05 -32.78
C ARG A 199 8.57 0.55 -33.90
N TRP A 200 7.37 1.02 -33.59
CA TRP A 200 6.42 1.60 -34.53
C TRP A 200 6.98 2.90 -35.14
N LEU A 201 7.56 3.79 -34.32
CA LEU A 201 8.29 4.97 -34.83
C LEU A 201 9.52 4.58 -35.66
N ALA A 202 10.21 3.52 -35.27
CA ALA A 202 11.49 3.12 -35.86
C ALA A 202 11.41 2.24 -37.11
N GLY A 203 10.25 1.66 -37.43
CA GLY A 203 10.12 0.76 -38.59
C GLY A 203 10.81 -0.61 -38.45
N THR A 204 10.93 -1.14 -37.22
CA THR A 204 11.45 -2.47 -36.79
C THR A 204 12.94 -2.57 -36.36
N GLY A 205 13.24 -3.57 -35.52
CA GLY A 205 14.61 -4.06 -35.24
C GLY A 205 15.42 -3.32 -34.16
N ILE A 206 14.82 -2.39 -33.41
CA ILE A 206 15.53 -1.60 -32.40
C ILE A 206 15.48 -2.22 -31.00
N GLU A 207 16.64 -2.28 -30.36
CA GLU A 207 16.81 -2.61 -28.94
C GLU A 207 16.49 -1.40 -28.08
N VAL A 208 15.75 -1.64 -26.99
CA VAL A 208 15.27 -0.59 -26.09
C VAL A 208 15.76 -0.88 -24.68
N GLU A 209 16.62 0.00 -24.17
CA GLU A 209 17.11 -0.07 -22.79
C GLU A 209 16.22 0.79 -21.88
N PHE A 210 15.62 0.16 -20.87
CA PHE A 210 14.79 0.84 -19.88
C PHE A 210 15.64 1.32 -18.71
N PRO A 211 15.27 2.42 -18.05
CA PRO A 211 15.93 2.86 -16.83
C PRO A 211 15.79 1.78 -15.75
N ARG A 212 16.81 1.71 -14.87
CA ARG A 212 16.79 0.80 -13.74
C ARG A 212 15.61 1.16 -12.80
N PRO A 213 14.79 0.19 -12.37
CA PRO A 213 13.66 0.45 -11.46
C PRO A 213 14.08 1.20 -10.21
N ILE A 214 13.32 2.24 -9.85
CA ILE A 214 13.55 3.04 -8.63
C ILE A 214 13.36 2.21 -7.36
N CYS A 215 12.41 1.26 -7.38
CA CYS A 215 12.19 0.26 -6.33
C CYS A 215 12.77 -1.08 -6.76
N ARG A 216 13.59 -1.69 -5.91
CA ARG A 216 14.15 -3.02 -6.13
C ARG A 216 13.90 -3.90 -4.91
N HIS A 217 13.82 -5.20 -5.17
CA HIS A 217 13.60 -6.22 -4.15
C HIS A 217 14.78 -7.18 -4.21
N VAL A 218 15.43 -7.37 -3.06
CA VAL A 218 16.66 -8.18 -2.95
C VAL A 218 16.37 -9.35 -2.01
N PRO A 219 16.31 -10.59 -2.53
CA PRO A 219 16.15 -11.76 -1.67
C PRO A 219 17.37 -11.93 -0.77
N ASP A 220 17.18 -12.64 0.35
CA ASP A 220 18.25 -13.09 1.24
C ASP A 220 19.12 -11.99 1.90
N THR A 221 18.64 -10.75 1.94
CA THR A 221 19.26 -9.66 2.72
C THR A 221 19.30 -10.04 4.21
N PRO A 222 20.45 -9.95 4.92
CA PRO A 222 20.53 -10.34 6.33
C PRO A 222 19.51 -9.61 7.21
N ASP A 223 18.90 -10.31 8.18
CA ASP A 223 17.88 -9.73 9.08
C ASP A 223 18.35 -8.46 9.78
N SER A 224 19.63 -8.41 10.16
CA SER A 224 20.23 -7.25 10.81
C SER A 224 20.21 -6.00 9.94
N GLU A 225 20.39 -6.16 8.62
CA GLU A 225 20.37 -5.10 7.61
C GLU A 225 18.94 -4.67 7.29
N VAL A 226 18.01 -5.62 7.15
CA VAL A 226 16.58 -5.35 6.93
C VAL A 226 15.98 -4.54 8.07
N ILE A 227 16.25 -4.95 9.31
CA ILE A 227 15.82 -4.22 10.52
C ILE A 227 16.45 -2.82 10.55
N ALA A 228 17.75 -2.72 10.27
CA ALA A 228 18.44 -1.43 10.27
C ALA A 228 17.89 -0.49 9.17
N ALA A 229 17.53 -1.03 8.01
CA ALA A 229 16.92 -0.27 6.92
C ALA A 229 15.53 0.25 7.29
N GLY A 230 14.67 -0.58 7.91
CA GLY A 230 13.36 -0.13 8.39
C GLY A 230 13.45 1.00 9.43
N LEU A 231 14.35 0.88 10.41
CA LEU A 231 14.56 1.94 11.42
C LEU A 231 15.19 3.22 10.83
N ARG A 232 16.03 3.09 9.79
CA ARG A 232 16.53 4.26 9.04
C ARG A 232 15.41 4.92 8.26
N TRP A 233 14.56 4.14 7.60
CA TRP A 233 13.44 4.67 6.81
C TRP A 233 12.54 5.60 7.63
N PHE A 234 12.13 5.21 8.85
CA PHE A 234 11.32 6.09 9.71
C PHE A 234 11.99 7.46 10.00
N ARG A 235 13.32 7.49 10.09
CA ARG A 235 14.09 8.72 10.33
C ARG A 235 14.27 9.52 9.05
N GLU A 236 14.71 8.89 7.97
CA GLU A 236 15.10 9.56 6.73
C GLU A 236 13.90 9.94 5.86
N ALA A 237 12.84 9.15 5.88
CA ALA A 237 11.60 9.46 5.18
C ALA A 237 10.74 10.49 5.92
N GLY A 238 11.15 10.98 7.10
CA GLY A 238 10.43 12.02 7.85
C GLY A 238 9.12 11.54 8.47
N MET A 239 9.04 10.27 8.87
CA MET A 239 7.85 9.70 9.53
C MET A 239 7.78 10.09 11.01
N LEU A 240 8.93 10.18 11.68
CA LEU A 240 9.03 10.61 13.07
C LEU A 240 8.90 12.14 13.19
N ILE A 241 7.86 12.62 13.87
CA ILE A 241 7.66 14.06 14.09
C ILE A 241 8.43 14.45 15.36
N ASN A 242 9.38 15.38 15.22
CA ASN A 242 10.27 15.82 16.31
C ASN A 242 10.93 14.65 17.07
N GLY A 243 11.34 13.62 16.32
CA GLY A 243 11.97 12.42 16.88
C GLY A 243 11.03 11.51 17.68
N GLY A 244 9.72 11.55 17.39
CA GLY A 244 8.68 10.77 18.06
C GLY A 244 7.92 11.50 19.16
N ALA A 245 8.41 12.68 19.58
CA ALA A 245 7.81 13.47 20.66
C ALA A 245 6.40 13.98 20.32
N ASP A 246 6.11 14.19 19.04
CA ASP A 246 4.77 14.58 18.55
C ASP A 246 4.13 13.46 17.72
N GLY A 247 4.52 12.21 18.00
CA GLY A 247 4.02 11.02 17.34
C GLY A 247 4.63 10.72 15.96
N VAL A 248 3.96 9.84 15.23
CA VAL A 248 4.43 9.26 13.98
C VAL A 248 3.35 9.37 12.90
N ARG A 249 3.78 9.78 11.70
CA ARG A 249 2.92 9.82 10.51
C ARG A 249 2.52 8.41 10.10
N GLU A 250 1.28 8.24 9.65
CA GLU A 250 0.78 6.94 9.18
C GLU A 250 1.56 6.36 7.99
N GLY A 251 2.04 7.22 7.08
CA GLY A 251 2.87 6.79 5.96
C GLY A 251 2.78 7.72 4.75
N PHE A 252 2.90 7.14 3.56
CA PHE A 252 2.73 7.82 2.28
C PHE A 252 1.33 7.59 1.72
N LEU A 253 0.74 8.63 1.10
CA LEU A 253 -0.47 8.51 0.31
C LEU A 253 -0.20 7.69 -0.96
N HIS A 254 -1.19 6.94 -1.44
CA HIS A 254 -1.06 6.12 -2.65
C HIS A 254 -0.88 6.94 -3.95
N HIS A 255 -1.07 8.26 -3.90
CA HIS A 255 -0.89 9.15 -5.04
C HIS A 255 0.59 9.41 -5.35
N ILE A 256 1.06 8.86 -6.46
CA ILE A 256 2.40 9.09 -7.00
C ILE A 256 2.24 9.95 -8.26
N ASP A 257 2.78 11.18 -8.22
CA ASP A 257 2.64 12.11 -9.34
C ASP A 257 3.40 11.61 -10.57
N ALA A 258 2.73 11.56 -11.72
CA ALA A 258 3.30 11.02 -12.94
C ALA A 258 4.37 11.90 -13.59
N LYS A 259 4.43 13.19 -13.22
CA LYS A 259 5.43 14.13 -13.73
C LYS A 259 6.78 13.92 -13.05
N ASP A 260 6.83 13.76 -11.74
CA ASP A 260 8.11 13.75 -11.01
C ASP A 260 8.28 12.62 -9.99
N GLY A 261 7.30 11.72 -9.87
CA GLY A 261 7.32 10.59 -8.96
C GLY A 261 7.12 10.95 -7.49
N LYS A 262 6.87 12.22 -7.16
CA LYS A 262 6.66 12.64 -5.78
C LYS A 262 5.42 11.99 -5.19
N GLN A 263 5.55 11.59 -3.94
CA GLN A 263 4.50 10.97 -3.16
C GLN A 263 4.33 11.76 -1.87
N LEU A 264 3.09 12.13 -1.56
CA LEU A 264 2.78 12.91 -0.37
C LEU A 264 2.78 12.02 0.87
N ARG A 265 3.14 12.60 2.01
CA ARG A 265 3.01 11.97 3.32
C ARG A 265 1.63 12.28 3.89
N THR A 266 1.08 11.38 4.68
CA THR A 266 -0.09 11.71 5.49
C THR A 266 0.30 12.73 6.56
N ASN A 267 -0.64 13.62 6.88
CA ASN A 267 -0.51 14.50 8.05
C ASN A 267 -1.10 13.89 9.32
N GLN A 268 -1.81 12.77 9.19
CA GLN A 268 -2.51 12.17 10.31
C GLN A 268 -1.51 11.47 11.25
N VAL A 269 -1.61 11.80 12.53
CA VAL A 269 -0.93 11.08 13.62
C VAL A 269 -1.92 10.19 14.35
N ARG A 270 -1.62 8.89 14.39
CA ARG A 270 -2.45 7.86 15.05
C ARG A 270 -1.69 7.20 16.22
N ALA A 271 -2.44 6.74 17.20
CA ALA A 271 -1.89 6.08 18.39
C ALA A 271 -1.16 4.79 18.05
N ASP A 272 -1.74 3.95 17.19
CA ASP A 272 -1.16 2.67 16.80
C ASP A 272 0.14 2.85 16.02
N CYS A 273 0.16 3.73 15.00
CA CYS A 273 1.39 4.04 14.27
C CYS A 273 2.50 4.52 15.22
N THR A 274 2.16 5.37 16.19
CA THR A 274 3.14 5.89 17.15
C THR A 274 3.65 4.80 18.08
N GLY A 275 2.76 4.00 18.66
CA GLY A 275 3.13 2.92 19.56
C GLY A 275 3.95 1.84 18.87
N GLU A 276 3.51 1.35 17.70
CA GLU A 276 4.20 0.28 16.95
C GLU A 276 5.60 0.68 16.51
N VAL A 277 5.76 1.90 15.99
CA VAL A 277 7.06 2.43 15.60
C VAL A 277 7.94 2.64 16.83
N GLY A 278 7.39 3.19 17.92
CA GLY A 278 8.07 3.25 19.21
C GLY A 278 8.54 1.86 19.68
N GLY A 279 7.72 0.83 19.47
CA GLY A 279 8.04 -0.56 19.76
C GLY A 279 9.19 -1.11 18.92
N ALA A 280 9.26 -0.80 17.64
CA ALA A 280 10.40 -1.19 16.79
C ALA A 280 11.73 -0.62 17.32
N PHE A 281 11.74 0.66 17.74
CA PHE A 281 12.91 1.28 18.37
C PHE A 281 13.19 0.72 19.77
N LEU A 282 12.15 0.36 20.54
CA LEU A 282 12.32 -0.32 21.83
C LEU A 282 13.04 -1.67 21.64
N PHE A 283 12.63 -2.48 20.66
CA PHE A 283 13.28 -3.77 20.42
C PHE A 283 14.72 -3.62 19.93
N ASP A 284 15.05 -2.58 19.15
CA ASP A 284 16.45 -2.26 18.82
C ASP A 284 17.28 -1.90 20.07
N TRP A 285 16.69 -1.15 21.01
CA TRP A 285 17.32 -0.90 22.31
C TRP A 285 17.54 -2.20 23.10
N LEU A 286 16.51 -3.04 23.24
CA LEU A 286 16.61 -4.28 24.03
C LEU A 286 17.60 -5.28 23.42
N LEU A 287 17.71 -5.34 22.09
CA LEU A 287 18.60 -6.27 21.40
C LEU A 287 20.04 -5.76 21.30
N ARG A 288 20.25 -4.45 21.12
CA ARG A 288 21.56 -3.88 20.74
C ARG A 288 22.08 -2.79 21.66
N GLY A 289 21.29 -2.34 22.63
CA GLY A 289 21.67 -1.25 23.55
C GLY A 289 21.75 0.12 22.86
N ASN A 290 21.04 0.34 21.76
CA ASN A 290 21.06 1.61 21.04
C ASN A 290 20.33 2.72 21.80
N ARG A 291 21.09 3.67 22.36
CA ARG A 291 20.56 4.75 23.19
C ARG A 291 19.66 5.73 22.43
N GLU A 292 19.91 5.94 21.14
CA GLU A 292 19.06 6.81 20.33
C GLU A 292 17.70 6.15 20.07
N SER A 293 17.70 4.84 19.79
CA SER A 293 16.45 4.07 19.67
C SER A 293 15.66 4.09 20.98
N LYS A 294 16.33 3.95 22.13
CA LYS A 294 15.66 4.10 23.44
C LYS A 294 14.99 5.48 23.59
N ARG A 295 15.69 6.56 23.21
CA ARG A 295 15.16 7.92 23.29
C ARG A 295 13.92 8.09 22.43
N ILE A 296 13.93 7.58 21.21
CA ILE A 296 12.77 7.62 20.29
C ILE A 296 11.61 6.78 20.85
N ALA A 297 11.90 5.57 21.33
CA ALA A 297 10.90 4.69 21.92
C ALA A 297 10.21 5.32 23.14
N ASP A 298 10.98 5.87 24.08
CA ASP A 298 10.44 6.54 25.27
C ASP A 298 9.62 7.78 24.87
N ALA A 299 10.03 8.54 23.84
CA ALA A 299 9.29 9.70 23.35
C ALA A 299 7.93 9.33 22.71
N CYS A 300 7.90 8.28 21.89
CA CYS A 300 6.65 7.76 21.33
C CYS A 300 5.71 7.23 22.43
N GLU A 301 6.26 6.50 23.42
CA GLU A 301 5.51 5.99 24.57
C GLU A 301 4.90 7.15 25.38
N ASP A 302 5.68 8.23 25.61
CA ASP A 302 5.18 9.43 26.28
C ASP A 302 4.09 10.14 25.48
N TYR A 303 4.24 10.31 24.17
CA TYR A 303 3.19 10.91 23.36
C TYR A 303 1.86 10.15 23.45
N VAL A 304 1.89 8.81 23.35
CA VAL A 304 0.68 7.98 23.46
C VAL A 304 -0.03 8.20 24.79
N PHE A 305 0.71 8.16 25.90
CA PHE A 305 0.07 8.23 27.22
C PHE A 305 -0.16 9.65 27.73
N ASP A 306 0.65 10.63 27.36
CA ASP A 306 0.52 12.02 27.85
C ASP A 306 -0.45 12.83 27.00
N CYS A 307 -0.47 12.60 25.68
CA CYS A 307 -1.31 13.36 24.76
C CYS A 307 -2.61 12.64 24.39
N LEU A 308 -2.54 11.32 24.15
CA LEU A 308 -3.68 10.56 23.62
C LEU A 308 -4.49 9.81 24.67
N GLN A 309 -3.98 9.63 25.90
CA GLN A 309 -4.76 8.99 26.96
C GLN A 309 -5.57 9.98 27.78
N VAL A 310 -6.85 9.69 27.98
CA VAL A 310 -7.71 10.41 28.92
C VAL A 310 -7.35 10.01 30.35
N LYS A 311 -7.00 10.99 31.19
CA LYS A 311 -6.53 10.74 32.55
C LYS A 311 -7.65 10.66 33.59
N ASP A 312 -8.71 11.44 33.42
CA ASP A 312 -9.76 11.61 34.44
C ASP A 312 -11.17 11.51 33.87
N GLY A 313 -12.15 11.36 34.76
CA GLY A 313 -13.58 11.31 34.43
C GLY A 313 -14.07 9.94 33.96
N VAL A 314 -15.27 9.91 33.38
CA VAL A 314 -15.97 8.66 32.98
C VAL A 314 -15.17 7.84 31.96
N PHE A 315 -14.30 8.48 31.17
CA PHE A 315 -13.45 7.83 30.17
C PHE A 315 -11.99 7.69 30.60
N ALA A 316 -11.68 7.81 31.90
CA ALA A 316 -10.32 7.60 32.40
C ALA A 316 -9.75 6.27 31.87
N GLY A 317 -8.53 6.33 31.32
CA GLY A 317 -7.86 5.22 30.65
C GLY A 317 -8.05 5.17 29.14
N MET A 318 -9.13 5.72 28.58
CA MET A 318 -9.38 5.71 27.13
C MET A 318 -8.20 6.31 26.36
N VAL A 319 -7.67 5.56 25.40
CA VAL A 319 -6.67 6.06 24.44
C VAL A 319 -7.40 6.49 23.16
N ARG A 320 -7.14 7.71 22.71
CA ARG A 320 -7.69 8.27 21.49
C ARG A 320 -7.07 7.59 20.28
N TRP A 321 -7.86 7.38 19.23
CA TRP A 321 -7.36 6.81 17.98
C TRP A 321 -6.33 7.72 17.29
N SER A 322 -6.65 9.01 17.18
CA SER A 322 -5.80 9.99 16.50
C SER A 322 -6.08 11.40 16.99
N GLU A 323 -5.21 12.33 16.57
CA GLU A 323 -5.39 13.77 16.82
C GLU A 323 -6.65 14.35 16.15
N SER A 324 -7.08 13.78 15.02
CA SER A 324 -8.26 14.24 14.26
C SER A 324 -9.56 13.62 14.75
N ALA A 325 -9.52 12.36 15.22
CA ALA A 325 -10.67 11.64 15.75
C ALA A 325 -10.65 11.59 17.28
N TRP A 326 -10.65 12.76 17.90
CA TRP A 326 -10.32 12.94 19.32
C TRP A 326 -11.20 12.16 20.31
N ARG A 327 -12.44 11.80 19.96
CA ARG A 327 -13.37 11.04 20.82
C ARG A 327 -13.64 9.62 20.33
N VAL A 328 -12.78 9.08 19.48
CA VAL A 328 -12.91 7.72 18.93
C VAL A 328 -11.83 6.82 19.53
N CYS A 329 -12.21 5.60 19.91
CA CYS A 329 -11.32 4.57 20.43
C CYS A 329 -11.55 3.27 19.65
N TYR A 330 -10.60 2.90 18.80
CA TYR A 330 -10.51 1.56 18.19
C TYR A 330 -9.67 0.66 19.10
N GLN A 331 -10.27 -0.38 19.67
CA GLN A 331 -9.55 -1.25 20.61
C GLN A 331 -8.39 -2.01 19.96
N ASP A 332 -8.47 -2.32 18.67
CA ASP A 332 -7.39 -2.96 17.92
C ASP A 332 -6.15 -2.07 17.89
N ASP A 333 -6.36 -0.82 17.45
CA ASP A 333 -5.33 0.19 17.34
C ASP A 333 -4.75 0.56 18.70
N VAL A 334 -5.60 0.74 19.72
CA VAL A 334 -5.14 1.01 21.09
C VAL A 334 -4.33 -0.15 21.64
N ALA A 335 -4.74 -1.39 21.40
CA ALA A 335 -3.98 -2.56 21.82
C ALA A 335 -2.59 -2.59 21.18
N ARG A 336 -2.50 -2.34 19.86
CA ARG A 336 -1.23 -2.23 19.15
C ARG A 336 -0.37 -1.06 19.64
N ALA A 337 -0.99 0.07 19.99
CA ALA A 337 -0.30 1.24 20.54
C ALA A 337 0.38 0.96 21.90
N ILE A 338 -0.30 0.25 22.81
CA ILE A 338 0.22 -0.02 24.16
C ILE A 338 1.00 -1.33 24.28
N MET A 339 0.90 -2.21 23.28
CA MET A 339 1.54 -3.54 23.30
C MET A 339 3.06 -3.47 23.54
N PRO A 340 3.83 -2.54 22.96
CA PRO A 340 5.25 -2.41 23.27
C PRO A 340 5.51 -2.16 24.76
N THR A 341 4.67 -1.36 25.43
CA THR A 341 4.75 -1.10 26.88
C THR A 341 4.54 -2.38 27.68
N LEU A 342 3.55 -3.19 27.28
CA LEU A 342 3.25 -4.47 27.92
C LEU A 342 4.37 -5.49 27.70
N MET A 343 4.91 -5.57 26.49
CA MET A 343 6.06 -6.43 26.16
C MET A 343 7.33 -5.98 26.89
N ARG A 344 7.54 -4.68 27.06
CA ARG A 344 8.65 -4.13 27.87
C ARG A 344 8.63 -4.70 29.29
N ALA A 345 7.47 -4.68 29.94
CA ALA A 345 7.31 -5.21 31.30
C ALA A 345 7.65 -6.71 31.44
N LEU A 346 7.61 -7.47 30.33
CA LEU A 346 7.96 -8.88 30.29
C LEU A 346 9.42 -9.14 29.92
N LEU A 347 9.97 -8.34 29.01
CA LEU A 347 11.22 -8.63 28.32
C LEU A 347 12.39 -7.79 28.84
N ASP A 348 12.14 -6.55 29.26
CA ASP A 348 13.17 -5.63 29.73
C ASP A 348 13.64 -6.01 31.14
N ARG A 349 14.95 -6.22 31.29
CA ARG A 349 15.59 -6.59 32.56
C ARG A 349 16.25 -5.39 33.25
N HIS A 350 16.18 -4.20 32.65
CA HIS A 350 16.65 -2.96 33.24
C HIS A 350 15.67 -2.45 34.32
N ALA A 351 16.14 -1.53 35.17
CA ALA A 351 15.36 -0.99 36.28
C ALA A 351 14.07 -0.27 35.84
N ASP A 352 14.04 0.25 34.61
CA ASP A 352 12.91 0.94 34.00
C ASP A 352 12.02 0.01 33.14
N GLY A 353 12.18 -1.31 33.23
CA GLY A 353 11.41 -2.26 32.41
C GLY A 353 9.88 -2.20 32.59
N ARG A 354 9.39 -1.59 33.69
CA ARG A 354 7.96 -1.34 33.94
C ARG A 354 7.52 0.10 33.72
N ARG A 355 8.32 0.91 33.01
CA ARG A 355 7.94 2.26 32.60
C ARG A 355 6.56 2.26 31.93
N ARG A 356 5.70 3.22 32.30
CA ARG A 356 4.29 3.39 31.84
C ARG A 356 3.39 2.15 31.93
N PHE A 357 3.80 1.05 32.59
CA PHE A 357 2.99 -0.17 32.70
C PHE A 357 1.62 0.11 33.34
N ALA A 358 1.58 0.99 34.35
CA ALA A 358 0.33 1.41 34.97
C ALA A 358 -0.60 2.16 34.00
N ASP A 359 -0.06 3.04 33.14
CA ASP A 359 -0.85 3.72 32.10
C ASP A 359 -1.42 2.72 31.09
N ALA A 360 -0.64 1.72 30.68
CA ALA A 360 -1.11 0.64 29.82
C ALA A 360 -2.23 -0.18 30.48
N CYS A 361 -2.09 -0.53 31.76
CA CYS A 361 -3.17 -1.17 32.52
C CYS A 361 -4.42 -0.28 32.63
N HIS A 362 -4.27 1.03 32.82
CA HIS A 362 -5.42 1.95 32.81
C HIS A 362 -6.13 1.99 31.45
N ALA A 363 -5.39 1.88 30.34
CA ALA A 363 -5.99 1.73 29.02
C ALA A 363 -6.79 0.43 28.90
N LEU A 364 -6.22 -0.68 29.37
CA LEU A 364 -6.93 -1.97 29.40
C LEU A 364 -8.15 -1.94 30.31
N ASP A 365 -8.11 -1.23 31.44
CA ASP A 365 -9.26 -1.07 32.34
C ASP A 365 -10.45 -0.42 31.63
N PHE A 366 -10.20 0.63 30.85
CA PHE A 366 -11.24 1.24 30.01
C PHE A 366 -11.79 0.25 28.98
N LEU A 367 -10.91 -0.51 28.32
CA LEU A 367 -11.34 -1.52 27.34
C LEU A 367 -12.12 -2.66 28.00
N VAL A 368 -11.76 -3.12 29.19
CA VAL A 368 -12.56 -4.12 29.90
C VAL A 368 -13.91 -3.54 30.33
N ALA A 369 -13.92 -2.29 30.80
CA ALA A 369 -15.13 -1.63 31.27
C ALA A 369 -16.21 -1.43 30.19
N THR A 370 -15.88 -1.53 28.90
CA THR A 370 -16.86 -1.49 27.81
C THR A 370 -16.80 -2.73 26.90
N THR A 371 -16.34 -3.86 27.44
CA THR A 371 -16.39 -5.18 26.78
C THR A 371 -17.71 -5.87 27.08
N GLY A 372 -18.32 -6.49 26.05
CA GLY A 372 -19.57 -7.21 26.16
C GLY A 372 -19.46 -8.51 26.95
N SER A 373 -20.61 -9.06 27.31
CA SER A 373 -20.78 -10.28 28.11
C SER A 373 -20.18 -11.54 27.47
N ASP A 374 -19.93 -11.50 26.17
CA ASP A 374 -19.29 -12.57 25.40
C ASP A 374 -17.76 -12.43 25.30
N GLY A 375 -17.17 -11.46 26.01
CA GLY A 375 -15.73 -11.17 25.99
C GLY A 375 -15.27 -10.39 24.76
N LEU A 376 -16.19 -9.96 23.89
CA LEU A 376 -15.88 -9.21 22.68
C LEU A 376 -16.35 -7.76 22.80
N ARG A 377 -15.72 -6.89 22.02
CA ARG A 377 -16.07 -5.47 21.90
C ARG A 377 -16.75 -5.19 20.57
N VAL A 378 -17.56 -4.15 20.55
CA VAL A 378 -17.99 -3.48 19.31
C VAL A 378 -16.79 -3.00 18.50
N PRO A 379 -16.91 -2.73 17.17
CA PRO A 379 -15.76 -2.38 16.32
C PRO A 379 -14.93 -1.18 16.82
N ARG A 380 -15.60 -0.19 17.41
CA ARG A 380 -14.99 0.96 18.06
C ARG A 380 -15.94 1.56 19.09
N THR A 381 -15.42 2.46 19.92
CA THR A 381 -16.21 3.25 20.86
C THR A 381 -16.18 4.73 20.49
N ASP A 382 -17.36 5.30 20.28
CA ASP A 382 -17.57 6.72 19.97
C ASP A 382 -17.97 7.49 21.25
N CYS A 383 -16.98 8.05 21.95
CA CYS A 383 -17.14 8.67 23.28
C CYS A 383 -17.76 10.08 23.26
N TRP A 384 -18.30 10.51 22.13
CA TRP A 384 -19.11 11.73 22.05
C TRP A 384 -20.58 11.47 22.37
N GLN A 385 -21.06 10.23 22.24
CA GLN A 385 -22.41 9.79 22.61
C GLN A 385 -22.43 8.87 23.85
N LEU A 386 -21.26 8.49 24.36
CA LEU A 386 -21.15 7.54 25.45
C LEU A 386 -21.32 8.24 26.80
N ASP A 387 -22.06 7.62 27.71
CA ASP A 387 -22.15 7.98 29.12
C ASP A 387 -22.06 6.71 29.98
N GLU A 388 -22.24 6.82 31.31
CA GLU A 388 -22.19 5.67 32.21
C GLU A 388 -23.24 4.60 31.86
N ALA A 389 -24.44 5.01 31.46
CA ALA A 389 -25.51 4.09 31.07
C ALA A 389 -25.19 3.39 29.74
N GLY A 390 -24.60 4.10 28.78
CA GLY A 390 -24.09 3.54 27.53
C GLY A 390 -22.95 2.56 27.76
N MET A 391 -22.03 2.83 28.69
CA MET A 391 -20.97 1.89 29.07
C MET A 391 -21.56 0.62 29.70
N GLU A 392 -22.57 0.74 30.55
CA GLU A 392 -23.29 -0.41 31.12
C GLU A 392 -24.05 -1.20 30.04
N ALA A 393 -24.68 -0.52 29.08
CA ALA A 393 -25.34 -1.17 27.95
C ALA A 393 -24.34 -1.98 27.10
N LEU A 394 -23.14 -1.43 26.85
CA LEU A 394 -22.07 -2.16 26.15
C LEU A 394 -21.66 -3.42 26.93
N ARG A 395 -21.49 -3.33 28.25
CA ARG A 395 -21.14 -4.50 29.10
C ARG A 395 -22.15 -5.63 29.02
N ASN A 396 -23.43 -5.29 28.90
CA ASN A 396 -24.52 -6.26 28.83
C ASN A 396 -24.84 -6.71 27.39
N SER A 397 -24.12 -6.21 26.39
CA SER A 397 -24.28 -6.59 24.98
C SER A 397 -23.35 -7.73 24.56
N GLY A 398 -23.43 -8.15 23.29
CA GLY A 398 -22.40 -8.97 22.64
C GLY A 398 -21.52 -8.12 21.73
N GLY A 399 -20.26 -8.50 21.56
CA GLY A 399 -19.32 -7.80 20.69
C GLY A 399 -19.36 -8.24 19.23
N HIS A 400 -18.51 -7.62 18.42
CA HIS A 400 -18.38 -7.91 17.01
C HIS A 400 -17.48 -9.12 16.79
N ARG A 401 -17.98 -10.18 16.13
CA ARG A 401 -17.29 -11.47 15.98
C ARG A 401 -16.24 -11.48 14.87
N SER A 402 -15.36 -10.49 14.88
CA SER A 402 -14.23 -10.36 13.96
C SER A 402 -12.93 -10.32 14.76
N ALA A 403 -11.93 -11.08 14.30
CA ALA A 403 -10.58 -11.06 14.85
C ALA A 403 -9.88 -9.74 14.51
N HIS A 404 -10.19 -9.11 13.36
CA HIS A 404 -9.73 -7.77 13.01
C HIS A 404 -9.91 -6.77 14.15
N TYR A 405 -11.07 -6.80 14.82
CA TYR A 405 -11.38 -5.85 15.87
C TYR A 405 -11.03 -6.30 17.29
N ASN A 406 -10.84 -7.59 17.54
CA ASN A 406 -10.74 -8.11 18.90
C ASN A 406 -9.44 -8.84 19.20
N ALA A 407 -8.74 -9.39 18.21
CA ALA A 407 -7.60 -10.27 18.45
C ALA A 407 -6.45 -9.57 19.19
N TRP A 408 -6.08 -8.37 18.76
CA TRP A 408 -4.99 -7.61 19.40
C TRP A 408 -5.37 -7.11 20.79
N TYR A 409 -6.63 -6.72 20.98
CA TYR A 409 -7.16 -6.39 22.30
C TYR A 409 -7.03 -7.58 23.27
N LEU A 410 -7.48 -8.76 22.87
CA LEU A 410 -7.40 -9.98 23.68
C LEU A 410 -5.94 -10.36 23.94
N ALA A 411 -5.04 -10.18 22.96
CA ALA A 411 -3.59 -10.36 23.15
C ALA A 411 -3.01 -9.39 24.19
N ALA A 412 -3.41 -8.12 24.19
CA ALA A 412 -2.93 -7.12 25.14
C ALA A 412 -3.37 -7.44 26.58
N LEU A 413 -4.60 -7.92 26.79
CA LEU A 413 -5.04 -8.43 28.09
C LEU A 413 -4.16 -9.58 28.59
N LEU A 414 -3.85 -10.54 27.71
CA LEU A 414 -3.00 -11.68 28.05
C LEU A 414 -1.56 -11.26 28.35
N PHE A 415 -1.01 -10.28 27.63
CA PHE A 415 0.30 -9.72 27.96
C PHE A 415 0.33 -9.09 29.35
N ALA A 416 -0.67 -8.29 29.70
CA ALA A 416 -0.77 -7.70 31.04
C ALA A 416 -0.88 -8.77 32.13
N HIS A 417 -1.67 -9.82 31.88
CA HIS A 417 -1.78 -10.98 32.78
C HIS A 417 -0.44 -11.70 32.97
N LEU A 418 0.25 -12.01 31.86
CA LEU A 418 1.58 -12.64 31.90
C LEU A 418 2.62 -11.74 32.60
N ALA A 419 2.44 -10.42 32.54
CA ALA A 419 3.25 -9.45 33.26
C ALA A 419 2.85 -9.32 34.76
N GLY A 420 1.91 -10.14 35.24
CA GLY A 420 1.51 -10.23 36.64
C GLY A 420 0.37 -9.30 37.07
N GLU A 421 -0.31 -8.63 36.14
CA GLU A 421 -1.52 -7.86 36.47
C GLU A 421 -2.76 -8.77 36.44
N THR A 422 -3.36 -8.98 37.61
CA THR A 422 -4.48 -9.92 37.81
C THR A 422 -5.74 -9.28 38.39
N ARG A 423 -5.72 -8.00 38.77
CA ARG A 423 -6.80 -7.36 39.55
C ARG A 423 -8.15 -7.25 38.83
N ARG A 424 -8.18 -7.41 37.51
CA ARG A 424 -9.30 -7.03 36.63
C ARG A 424 -9.86 -8.16 35.79
N GLY A 425 -9.44 -9.40 36.06
CA GLY A 425 -9.92 -10.56 35.32
C GLY A 425 -9.54 -10.56 33.84
N TYR A 426 -8.37 -10.00 33.49
CA TYR A 426 -7.92 -9.89 32.11
C TYR A 426 -7.82 -11.25 31.40
N LEU A 427 -7.37 -12.29 32.11
CA LEU A 427 -7.30 -13.64 31.58
C LEU A 427 -8.70 -14.18 31.25
N GLU A 428 -9.65 -13.98 32.16
CA GLU A 428 -11.02 -14.47 32.03
C GLU A 428 -11.73 -13.80 30.85
N VAL A 429 -11.57 -12.47 30.69
CA VAL A 429 -12.11 -11.73 29.55
C VAL A 429 -11.47 -12.20 28.25
N ALA A 430 -10.14 -12.34 28.23
CA ALA A 430 -9.41 -12.78 27.04
C ALA A 430 -9.77 -14.21 26.61
N GLU A 431 -9.80 -15.14 27.57
CA GLU A 431 -10.21 -16.53 27.35
C GLU A 431 -11.65 -16.59 26.83
N LYS A 432 -12.57 -15.85 27.44
CA LYS A 432 -13.97 -15.80 27.00
C LYS A 432 -14.10 -15.28 25.57
N GLY A 433 -13.45 -14.16 25.24
CA GLY A 433 -13.50 -13.57 23.91
C GLY A 433 -12.93 -14.50 22.84
N LEU A 434 -11.78 -15.13 23.10
CA LEU A 434 -11.18 -16.08 22.17
C LEU A 434 -12.03 -17.33 21.99
N GLN A 435 -12.64 -17.86 23.05
CA GLN A 435 -13.60 -18.97 22.95
C GLN A 435 -14.82 -18.59 22.11
N THR A 436 -15.36 -17.37 22.29
CA THR A 436 -16.48 -16.87 21.48
C THR A 436 -16.11 -16.82 19.99
N LEU A 437 -14.94 -16.27 19.64
CA LEU A 437 -14.45 -16.26 18.24
C LEU A 437 -14.25 -17.68 17.71
N MET A 438 -13.58 -18.55 18.47
CA MET A 438 -13.29 -19.92 18.03
C MET A 438 -14.52 -20.82 17.93
N SER A 439 -15.61 -20.51 18.65
CA SER A 439 -16.87 -21.25 18.55
C SER A 439 -17.58 -21.10 17.20
N VAL A 440 -17.28 -20.03 16.46
CA VAL A 440 -17.85 -19.78 15.13
C VAL A 440 -16.79 -19.86 14.02
N TYR A 441 -15.51 -20.06 14.35
CA TYR A 441 -14.44 -20.21 13.39
C TYR A 441 -14.61 -21.47 12.50
N PRO A 442 -14.48 -21.37 11.16
CA PRO A 442 -13.88 -20.26 10.39
C PRO A 442 -14.86 -19.18 9.89
N ASP A 443 -16.14 -19.25 10.25
CA ASP A 443 -17.20 -18.33 9.82
C ASP A 443 -17.30 -17.07 10.70
N ILE A 444 -16.15 -16.56 11.17
CA ILE A 444 -16.07 -15.23 11.80
C ILE A 444 -16.37 -14.13 10.77
N ILE A 445 -16.82 -12.96 11.25
CA ILE A 445 -17.03 -11.79 10.39
C ILE A 445 -15.69 -11.34 9.84
N ARG A 446 -15.63 -11.08 8.52
CA ARG A 446 -14.42 -10.75 7.78
C ARG A 446 -14.44 -9.29 7.37
N ILE A 447 -13.35 -8.57 7.65
CA ILE A 447 -13.20 -7.18 7.23
C ILE A 447 -12.49 -7.08 5.88
N GLN A 448 -11.29 -7.62 5.78
CA GLN A 448 -10.55 -7.66 4.52
C GLN A 448 -10.79 -8.98 3.79
N THR A 449 -10.34 -10.08 4.39
CA THR A 449 -10.37 -11.43 3.80
C THR A 449 -10.40 -12.49 4.90
N GLN A 450 -10.61 -13.76 4.52
CA GLN A 450 -10.52 -14.89 5.44
C GLN A 450 -9.10 -15.06 5.99
N THR A 451 -8.06 -14.93 5.17
CA THR A 451 -6.67 -15.07 5.61
C THR A 451 -6.26 -13.97 6.58
N GLN A 452 -6.72 -12.74 6.36
CA GLN A 452 -6.50 -11.63 7.28
C GLN A 452 -7.08 -11.92 8.67
N GLU A 453 -8.32 -12.41 8.75
CA GLU A 453 -8.95 -12.74 10.04
C GLU A 453 -8.22 -13.89 10.75
N THR A 454 -7.86 -14.94 10.00
CA THR A 454 -7.13 -16.09 10.55
C THR A 454 -5.74 -15.70 11.05
N ALA A 455 -5.01 -14.85 10.32
CA ALA A 455 -3.65 -14.40 10.69
C ALA A 455 -3.63 -13.71 12.05
N ARG A 456 -4.66 -12.90 12.34
CA ARG A 456 -4.76 -12.14 13.59
C ARG A 456 -4.99 -13.02 14.82
N LEU A 457 -5.52 -14.23 14.66
CA LEU A 457 -5.75 -15.16 15.78
C LEU A 457 -4.47 -15.83 16.32
N VAL A 458 -3.38 -15.83 15.54
CA VAL A 458 -2.14 -16.56 15.91
C VAL A 458 -1.55 -16.05 17.23
N LEU A 459 -1.31 -14.74 17.34
CA LEU A 459 -0.71 -14.14 18.55
C LEU A 459 -1.57 -14.37 19.81
N PRO A 460 -2.87 -13.98 19.87
CA PRO A 460 -3.64 -14.15 21.09
C PRO A 460 -3.82 -15.62 21.48
N LEU A 461 -3.94 -16.56 20.54
CA LEU A 461 -4.03 -17.99 20.87
C LEU A 461 -2.70 -18.53 21.44
N ALA A 462 -1.56 -18.08 20.93
CA ALA A 462 -0.25 -18.39 21.51
C ALA A 462 -0.12 -17.91 22.96
N LEU A 463 -0.55 -16.66 23.22
CA LEU A 463 -0.54 -16.08 24.57
C LEU A 463 -1.55 -16.77 25.50
N LEU A 464 -2.72 -17.15 24.99
CA LEU A 464 -3.74 -17.86 25.76
C LEU A 464 -3.21 -19.23 26.20
N TYR A 465 -2.58 -19.98 25.29
CA TYR A 465 -1.93 -21.23 25.66
C TYR A 465 -0.81 -21.00 26.69
N LYS A 466 0.03 -19.98 26.51
CA LYS A 466 1.08 -19.63 27.48
C LYS A 466 0.53 -19.36 28.87
N ALA A 467 -0.59 -18.66 28.97
CA ALA A 467 -1.21 -18.29 30.24
C ALA A 467 -1.92 -19.46 30.93
N THR A 468 -2.44 -20.43 30.17
CA THR A 468 -3.37 -21.45 30.69
C THR A 468 -2.86 -22.88 30.67
N GLY A 469 -1.95 -23.22 29.74
CA GLY A 469 -1.46 -24.58 29.51
C GLY A 469 -2.52 -25.58 29.04
N LYS A 470 -3.75 -25.15 28.71
CA LYS A 470 -4.84 -26.08 28.39
C LYS A 470 -4.68 -26.69 26.99
N PRO A 471 -4.86 -28.02 26.81
CA PRO A 471 -4.71 -28.69 25.52
C PRO A 471 -5.62 -28.16 24.40
N ASN A 472 -6.86 -27.79 24.72
CA ASN A 472 -7.80 -27.22 23.76
C ASN A 472 -7.32 -25.88 23.18
N HIS A 473 -6.62 -25.05 23.97
CA HIS A 473 -6.07 -23.78 23.50
C HIS A 473 -4.89 -24.00 22.54
N LEU A 474 -4.09 -25.05 22.78
CA LEU A 474 -3.04 -25.48 21.86
C LEU A 474 -3.63 -25.96 20.53
N GLU A 475 -4.70 -26.76 20.58
CA GLU A 475 -5.41 -27.24 19.38
C GLU A 475 -5.95 -26.09 18.53
N MET A 476 -6.54 -25.06 19.16
CA MET A 476 -7.00 -23.85 18.47
C MET A 476 -5.86 -23.15 17.73
N LEU A 477 -4.70 -22.97 18.38
CA LEU A 477 -3.51 -22.36 17.77
C LEU A 477 -3.02 -23.18 16.55
N HIS A 478 -2.91 -24.49 16.69
CA HIS A 478 -2.49 -25.34 15.56
C HIS A 478 -3.49 -25.29 14.41
N ARG A 479 -4.80 -25.27 14.69
CA ARG A 479 -5.84 -25.18 13.67
C ARG A 479 -5.71 -23.92 12.82
N VAL A 480 -5.62 -22.73 13.45
CA VAL A 480 -5.50 -21.47 12.69
C VAL A 480 -4.21 -21.41 11.88
N CYS A 481 -3.10 -21.94 12.42
CA CYS A 481 -1.83 -21.98 11.70
C CYS A 481 -1.86 -22.94 10.51
N ALA A 482 -2.47 -24.12 10.66
CA ALA A 482 -2.65 -25.06 9.54
C ALA A 482 -3.56 -24.49 8.45
N ASP A 483 -4.59 -23.74 8.82
CA ASP A 483 -5.48 -23.09 7.85
C ASP A 483 -4.77 -21.97 7.07
N LEU A 484 -3.85 -21.22 7.70
CA LEU A 484 -3.01 -20.25 7.00
C LEU A 484 -2.00 -20.91 6.05
N GLU A 485 -1.36 -22.00 6.46
CA GLU A 485 -0.35 -22.68 5.63
C GLU A 485 -0.90 -23.17 4.28
N LYS A 486 -2.22 -23.36 4.16
CA LYS A 486 -2.89 -23.70 2.88
C LYS A 486 -2.65 -22.63 1.80
N TRP A 487 -2.44 -21.38 2.20
CA TRP A 487 -2.30 -20.21 1.32
C TRP A 487 -0.87 -19.67 1.28
N ARG A 488 0.10 -20.46 1.75
CA ARG A 488 1.52 -20.10 1.73
C ARG A 488 2.05 -20.11 0.30
N HIS A 489 2.48 -18.96 -0.18
CA HIS A 489 3.19 -18.82 -1.45
C HIS A 489 4.66 -19.29 -1.31
N PRO A 490 5.32 -19.76 -2.39
CA PRO A 490 6.75 -20.11 -2.37
C PRO A 490 7.70 -18.98 -1.92
N SER A 491 7.28 -17.72 -2.00
CA SER A 491 8.04 -16.59 -1.44
C SER A 491 8.06 -16.57 0.10
N GLY A 492 7.18 -17.33 0.74
CA GLY A 492 6.99 -17.37 2.19
C GLY A 492 5.80 -16.53 2.69
N GLY A 493 5.21 -15.68 1.83
CA GLY A 493 4.03 -14.87 2.17
C GLY A 493 2.75 -15.71 2.24
N ILE A 494 1.78 -15.26 3.03
CA ILE A 494 0.40 -15.74 2.98
C ILE A 494 -0.37 -14.90 1.97
N LEU A 495 -0.90 -15.56 0.94
CA LEU A 495 -1.76 -14.91 -0.04
C LEU A 495 -3.09 -14.51 0.59
N GLU A 496 -3.68 -13.45 0.07
CA GLU A 496 -5.05 -13.10 0.38
C GLU A 496 -6.01 -14.14 -0.21
N TRP A 497 -6.94 -14.63 0.61
CA TRP A 497 -7.97 -15.57 0.19
C TRP A 497 -9.25 -15.30 0.96
N ASP A 498 -10.40 -15.37 0.26
CA ASP A 498 -11.70 -15.19 0.88
C ASP A 498 -12.76 -16.06 0.20
N GLU A 499 -13.23 -17.11 0.89
CA GLU A 499 -14.33 -17.93 0.39
C GLU A 499 -15.62 -17.11 0.33
N ASP A 500 -16.28 -17.15 -0.83
CA ASP A 500 -17.52 -16.42 -1.13
C ASP A 500 -17.41 -14.88 -1.05
N TYR A 501 -16.19 -14.33 -0.96
CA TYR A 501 -15.92 -12.89 -0.95
C TYR A 501 -16.77 -12.10 0.07
N ARG A 502 -16.82 -12.63 1.30
CA ARG A 502 -17.66 -12.10 2.40
C ARG A 502 -17.02 -10.95 3.17
N GLY A 503 -15.75 -10.60 2.88
CA GLY A 503 -15.08 -9.44 3.45
C GLY A 503 -15.87 -8.16 3.22
N THR A 504 -16.15 -7.40 4.27
CA THR A 504 -16.91 -6.15 4.15
C THR A 504 -16.21 -5.09 3.30
N SER A 505 -14.89 -5.20 3.14
CA SER A 505 -14.06 -4.32 2.31
C SER A 505 -13.87 -4.83 0.88
N TYR A 506 -14.47 -5.97 0.51
CA TYR A 506 -14.34 -6.52 -0.85
C TYR A 506 -15.06 -5.63 -1.87
N GLY A 507 -14.32 -5.17 -2.89
CA GLY A 507 -14.84 -4.35 -3.98
C GLY A 507 -15.29 -2.93 -3.58
N VAL A 508 -14.94 -2.47 -2.39
CA VAL A 508 -15.30 -1.12 -1.90
C VAL A 508 -14.53 -0.05 -2.67
N GLN A 509 -15.22 1.02 -3.06
CA GLN A 509 -14.66 2.16 -3.78
C GLN A 509 -14.61 3.40 -2.87
N GLY A 510 -13.53 4.18 -2.97
CA GLY A 510 -13.40 5.47 -2.27
C GLY A 510 -13.17 5.36 -0.75
N GLY A 511 -12.87 4.17 -0.24
CA GLY A 511 -12.60 3.91 1.17
C GLY A 511 -11.57 2.80 1.35
N GLU A 512 -11.51 2.27 2.57
CA GLU A 512 -10.70 1.08 2.85
C GLU A 512 -11.22 -0.11 2.03
N CYS A 513 -10.31 -0.73 1.28
CA CYS A 513 -10.63 -1.79 0.34
C CYS A 513 -9.66 -2.97 0.53
N GLY A 514 -10.18 -4.17 0.30
CA GLY A 514 -9.38 -5.40 0.21
C GLY A 514 -8.48 -5.38 -1.01
N LEU A 515 -7.30 -5.99 -0.90
CA LEU A 515 -6.38 -6.12 -2.03
C LEU A 515 -6.76 -7.23 -3.00
N LEU A 516 -7.62 -8.15 -2.56
CA LEU A 516 -8.04 -9.32 -3.32
C LEU A 516 -9.14 -8.94 -4.31
N ALA A 517 -8.85 -9.03 -5.62
CA ALA A 517 -9.89 -8.93 -6.64
C ALA A 517 -10.56 -10.28 -6.86
N ARG A 518 -9.80 -11.38 -6.90
CA ARG A 518 -10.31 -12.76 -6.93
C ARG A 518 -9.36 -13.76 -6.28
N ASN A 519 -9.92 -14.85 -5.78
CA ASN A 519 -9.14 -15.98 -5.28
C ASN A 519 -8.23 -16.54 -6.38
N GLY A 520 -6.93 -16.67 -6.08
CA GLY A 520 -5.89 -17.08 -7.02
C GLY A 520 -5.00 -15.93 -7.50
N ASP A 521 -5.37 -14.67 -7.25
CA ASP A 521 -4.46 -13.55 -7.47
C ASP A 521 -3.25 -13.67 -6.53
N PRO A 522 -2.01 -13.44 -7.02
CA PRO A 522 -0.79 -13.63 -6.23
C PRO A 522 -0.50 -12.44 -5.31
N VAL A 523 -1.49 -11.99 -4.53
CA VAL A 523 -1.40 -10.78 -3.69
C VAL A 523 -1.26 -11.11 -2.21
N CYS A 524 -0.31 -10.43 -1.55
CA CYS A 524 -0.16 -10.45 -0.09
C CYS A 524 -0.53 -9.08 0.51
N ASP A 525 -1.22 -9.06 1.66
CA ASP A 525 -1.45 -7.83 2.45
C ASP A 525 -0.46 -7.74 3.63
N ASN A 526 0.42 -6.74 3.59
CA ASN A 526 1.40 -6.41 4.62
C ASN A 526 0.89 -5.44 5.69
N LEU A 527 -0.30 -4.89 5.55
CA LEU A 527 -0.93 -4.07 6.58
C LEU A 527 -1.75 -4.94 7.55
N TYR A 528 -2.45 -5.94 7.02
CA TYR A 528 -3.42 -6.70 7.80
C TYR A 528 -3.12 -8.19 8.02
N THR A 529 -2.33 -8.83 7.15
CA THR A 529 -2.12 -10.28 7.20
C THR A 529 -0.67 -10.62 7.59
N ASN A 530 0.32 -10.24 6.78
CA ASN A 530 1.67 -10.82 6.84
C ASN A 530 2.59 -10.22 7.91
N ASN A 531 2.58 -8.90 8.09
CA ASN A 531 3.45 -8.16 9.03
C ASN A 531 3.34 -8.68 10.47
N TRP A 532 2.14 -9.10 10.87
CA TRP A 532 1.82 -9.54 12.22
C TRP A 532 2.24 -10.97 12.54
N LEU A 533 2.45 -11.81 11.53
CA LEU A 533 2.68 -13.23 11.73
C LEU A 533 4.04 -13.50 12.41
N LEU A 534 5.04 -12.64 12.22
CA LEU A 534 6.34 -12.81 12.88
C LEU A 534 6.22 -12.77 14.40
N VAL A 535 5.50 -11.79 14.95
CA VAL A 535 5.31 -11.70 16.41
C VAL A 535 4.45 -12.85 16.91
N GLY A 536 3.40 -13.24 16.17
CA GLY A 536 2.56 -14.38 16.50
C GLY A 536 3.33 -15.70 16.57
N TYR A 537 4.11 -16.03 15.53
CA TYR A 537 4.89 -17.27 15.49
C TYR A 537 6.04 -17.29 16.50
N ALA A 538 6.68 -16.15 16.77
CA ALA A 538 7.70 -16.06 17.81
C ALA A 538 7.12 -16.38 19.20
N TRP A 539 5.94 -15.85 19.53
CA TRP A 539 5.26 -16.17 20.78
C TRP A 539 4.69 -17.59 20.80
N ALA A 540 4.22 -18.12 19.67
CA ALA A 540 3.80 -19.51 19.56
C ALA A 540 4.96 -20.48 19.84
N LEU A 541 6.13 -20.23 19.26
CA LEU A 541 7.35 -20.99 19.55
C LEU A 541 7.74 -20.87 21.03
N HIS A 542 7.72 -19.66 21.60
CA HIS A 542 8.04 -19.44 23.01
C HIS A 542 7.06 -20.13 23.97
N ALA A 543 5.78 -20.22 23.58
CA ALA A 543 4.74 -20.81 24.40
C ALA A 543 4.75 -22.34 24.38
N THR A 544 5.03 -22.92 23.21
CA THR A 544 4.85 -24.36 22.96
C THR A 544 6.16 -25.14 22.90
N GLY A 545 7.26 -24.50 22.50
CA GLY A 545 8.50 -25.17 22.12
C GLY A 545 8.40 -25.99 20.82
N ASP A 546 7.29 -25.91 20.08
CA ASP A 546 7.09 -26.72 18.86
C ASP A 546 7.87 -26.10 17.68
N PRO A 547 8.78 -26.87 17.04
CA PRO A 547 9.58 -26.39 15.91
C PRO A 547 8.76 -26.04 14.66
N VAL A 548 7.47 -26.41 14.57
CA VAL A 548 6.60 -25.98 13.46
C VAL A 548 6.49 -24.46 13.40
N PHE A 549 6.44 -23.78 14.54
CA PHE A 549 6.31 -22.32 14.58
C PHE A 549 7.61 -21.62 14.19
N ALA A 550 8.78 -22.21 14.47
CA ALA A 550 10.05 -21.73 13.95
C ALA A 550 10.08 -21.76 12.42
N LYS A 551 9.62 -22.86 11.81
CA LYS A 551 9.53 -22.98 10.34
C LYS A 551 8.57 -21.95 9.73
N CYS A 552 7.43 -21.69 10.38
CA CYS A 552 6.48 -20.68 9.93
C CYS A 552 7.09 -19.27 10.01
N TRP A 553 7.81 -18.99 11.10
CA TRP A 553 8.53 -17.74 11.28
C TRP A 553 9.59 -17.54 10.18
N ASP A 554 10.43 -18.54 9.91
CA ASP A 554 11.50 -18.47 8.90
C ASP A 554 10.96 -18.16 7.50
N LYS A 555 9.85 -18.79 7.11
CA LYS A 555 9.18 -18.54 5.83
C LYS A 555 8.65 -17.11 5.75
N THR A 556 7.91 -16.65 6.76
CA THR A 556 7.38 -15.29 6.79
C THR A 556 8.51 -14.25 6.81
N ALA A 557 9.61 -14.52 7.51
CA ALA A 557 10.76 -13.63 7.55
C ALA A 557 11.43 -13.55 6.16
N ALA A 558 11.59 -14.68 5.46
CA ALA A 558 12.09 -14.69 4.08
C ALA A 558 11.26 -13.83 3.14
N TYR A 559 9.94 -13.90 3.28
CA TYR A 559 9.02 -13.05 2.52
C TYR A 559 9.19 -11.56 2.83
N LEU A 560 9.24 -11.18 4.12
CA LEU A 560 9.38 -9.77 4.50
C LEU A 560 10.75 -9.19 4.12
N ARG A 561 11.80 -10.01 4.10
CA ARG A 561 13.11 -9.62 3.53
C ARG A 561 12.99 -9.32 2.03
N LEU A 562 12.35 -10.22 1.27
CA LEU A 562 12.14 -10.05 -0.17
C LEU A 562 11.29 -8.80 -0.46
N ALA A 563 10.23 -8.57 0.30
CA ALA A 563 9.29 -7.47 0.08
C ALA A 563 9.85 -6.08 0.43
N GLN A 564 10.96 -5.98 1.16
CA GLN A 564 11.53 -4.68 1.52
C GLN A 564 12.03 -3.93 0.27
N ILE A 565 11.74 -2.63 0.23
CA ILE A 565 12.14 -1.75 -0.87
C ILE A 565 13.60 -1.35 -0.70
N HIS A 566 14.39 -1.57 -1.75
CA HIS A 566 15.73 -0.99 -1.91
C HIS A 566 15.69 0.10 -2.97
N SER A 567 16.09 1.32 -2.60
CA SER A 567 16.03 2.49 -3.48
C SER A 567 17.19 3.47 -3.26
N ALA A 568 17.49 4.27 -4.29
CA ALA A 568 18.32 5.46 -4.10
C ALA A 568 17.52 6.62 -3.48
N ASP A 569 16.20 6.60 -3.57
CA ASP A 569 15.32 7.55 -2.89
C ASP A 569 15.15 7.15 -1.43
N ARG A 570 15.62 8.00 -0.53
CA ARG A 570 15.54 7.81 0.93
C ARG A 570 14.12 7.83 1.47
N ASN A 571 13.16 8.36 0.71
CA ASN A 571 11.74 8.27 1.07
C ASN A 571 11.19 6.85 0.90
N LEU A 572 11.86 6.01 0.11
CA LEU A 572 11.42 4.66 -0.24
C LEU A 572 12.32 3.57 0.36
N ASP A 573 13.63 3.81 0.43
CA ASP A 573 14.62 2.83 0.86
C ASP A 573 14.40 2.35 2.30
N GLY A 574 14.25 1.03 2.47
CA GLY A 574 13.98 0.38 3.74
C GLY A 574 12.50 0.29 4.12
N GLY A 575 11.59 0.85 3.32
CA GLY A 575 10.14 0.74 3.51
C GLY A 575 9.54 -0.55 2.94
N TRP A 576 8.24 -0.74 3.17
CA TRP A 576 7.42 -1.81 2.58
C TRP A 576 6.16 -1.24 1.97
N THR A 577 5.70 -1.83 0.86
CA THR A 577 4.37 -1.57 0.32
C THR A 577 3.31 -2.38 1.07
N ARG A 578 2.08 -1.86 1.10
CA ARG A 578 0.93 -2.63 1.63
C ARG A 578 0.70 -3.92 0.83
N ALA A 579 0.72 -3.82 -0.50
CA ALA A 579 0.59 -4.97 -1.40
C ALA A 579 1.95 -5.36 -1.96
N PHE A 580 2.24 -6.66 -2.04
CA PHE A 580 3.42 -7.20 -2.72
C PHE A 580 3.09 -8.49 -3.45
#